data_AF-A0A967VLU7-F1
#
_entry.id   AF-A0A967VLU7-F1
#
_cell.length_a   1.000
_cell.length_b   1.000
_cell.length_c   1.000
_cell.angle_alpha   90.00
_cell.angle_beta   90.00
_cell.angle_gamma   90.00
#
_symmetry.space_group_name_H-M   'P 1'
#
loop_
_entity.id
_entity.type
_entity.pdbx_description
1 polymer ?
#
loop_
_entity_poly.entity_id
_entity_poly.type
_entity_poly.pdbx_seq_one_letter_code
_entity_poly.pdbx_strand_id
1 'polypeptide(L)'
;MARMIDRSAQPDEGGSPFVVELDDFEGPLDLLLHLIREQDIDIFDIPIARITAQFLRAIEGVDVLGLDRAGEFLEMAATLVRIKSQMLLPRKLDDAGELEDPRAELVRRLLEYEHFRDAADRLEDAEADRARHYGRGYVPPKPTPDPEDLELDVDWAEVWEALYELIERTRPPETHHVHGRIVTLEEKVEL
;
A
#
# COMPACT_ATOMS: atom_id res chain seq x y z
N MET A 1 50.34 3.53 -42.27
CA MET A 1 49.30 2.59 -41.81
C MET A 1 49.14 2.79 -40.31
N ALA A 2 48.19 3.59 -39.81
CA ALA A 2 46.75 3.30 -39.64
C ALA A 2 46.54 2.13 -38.66
N ARG A 3 45.83 2.18 -37.51
CA ARG A 3 44.78 3.00 -36.88
C ARG A 3 44.98 2.85 -35.34
N MET A 4 44.89 3.83 -34.44
CA MET A 4 43.73 4.58 -33.93
C MET A 4 42.45 3.76 -33.74
N ILE A 5 42.28 3.14 -32.58
CA ILE A 5 40.96 2.86 -31.98
C ILE A 5 41.05 3.20 -30.49
N ASP A 6 40.48 4.36 -30.19
CA ASP A 6 39.91 4.77 -28.91
C ASP A 6 38.88 3.73 -28.42
N ARG A 7 38.92 3.39 -27.13
CA ARG A 7 37.81 2.72 -26.44
C ARG A 7 37.70 3.28 -25.02
N SER A 8 37.34 4.55 -24.96
CA SER A 8 36.34 5.13 -24.04
C SER A 8 35.69 4.16 -23.04
N ALA A 9 35.83 4.52 -21.76
CA ALA A 9 34.82 4.47 -20.70
C ALA A 9 33.79 3.33 -20.77
N GLN A 10 33.99 2.30 -19.94
CA GLN A 10 32.89 1.48 -19.46
C GLN A 10 32.21 2.23 -18.31
N PRO A 11 30.90 2.54 -18.38
CA PRO A 11 30.15 2.93 -17.20
C PRO A 11 29.93 1.68 -16.35
N ASP A 12 30.01 1.84 -15.02
CA ASP A 12 29.67 0.81 -14.05
C ASP A 12 28.21 0.36 -14.23
N GLU A 13 28.02 -0.80 -14.86
CA GLU A 13 26.78 -1.57 -14.80
C GLU A 13 26.76 -2.38 -13.49
N GLY A 14 26.62 -1.66 -12.38
CA GLY A 14 26.39 -2.20 -11.04
C GLY A 14 24.92 -2.02 -10.65
N GLY A 15 24.01 -2.71 -11.33
CA GLY A 15 22.61 -2.76 -10.95
C GLY A 15 22.09 -4.17 -11.20
N SER A 16 22.13 -5.01 -10.17
CA SER A 16 21.43 -6.30 -10.17
C SER A 16 19.98 -6.09 -10.64
N PRO A 17 19.42 -6.98 -11.48
CA PRO A 17 18.01 -6.92 -11.81
C PRO A 17 17.23 -7.26 -10.54
N PHE A 18 16.74 -6.22 -9.87
CA PHE A 18 15.84 -6.37 -8.73
C PHE A 18 14.49 -6.80 -9.28
N VAL A 19 14.12 -8.05 -9.02
CA VAL A 19 12.78 -8.56 -9.25
C VAL A 19 11.99 -8.21 -8.00
N VAL A 20 11.13 -7.19 -8.10
CA VAL A 20 10.21 -6.81 -7.03
C VAL A 20 8.93 -7.60 -7.26
N GLU A 21 8.52 -8.44 -6.31
CA GLU A 21 7.23 -9.11 -6.35
C GLU A 21 6.14 -8.09 -5.98
N LEU A 22 5.32 -7.70 -6.96
CA LEU A 22 4.30 -6.67 -6.75
C LEU A 22 3.10 -7.13 -5.91
N ASP A 23 2.99 -8.43 -5.63
CA ASP A 23 1.91 -8.97 -4.81
C ASP A 23 2.04 -8.59 -3.32
N ASP A 24 3.23 -8.19 -2.87
CA ASP A 24 3.50 -7.80 -1.49
C ASP A 24 3.20 -6.32 -1.20
N PHE A 25 2.79 -5.54 -2.21
CA PHE A 25 2.54 -4.10 -2.06
C PHE A 25 1.06 -3.78 -2.15
N GLU A 26 0.59 -2.95 -1.23
CA GLU A 26 -0.82 -2.52 -1.17
C GLU A 26 -1.18 -1.44 -2.21
N GLY A 27 -0.20 -0.94 -2.96
CA GLY A 27 -0.41 0.03 -4.04
C GLY A 27 0.85 0.74 -4.51
N PRO A 28 0.72 1.71 -5.45
CA PRO A 28 1.87 2.40 -6.05
C PRO A 28 2.60 3.35 -5.09
N LEU A 29 1.89 3.93 -4.11
CA LEU A 29 2.51 4.80 -3.10
C LEU A 29 3.39 3.99 -2.13
N ASP A 30 2.96 2.78 -1.78
CA ASP A 30 3.73 1.87 -0.93
C ASP A 30 5.03 1.44 -1.61
N LEU A 31 4.93 1.03 -2.88
CA LEU A 31 6.10 0.72 -3.70
C LEU A 31 7.06 1.92 -3.79
N LEU A 32 6.54 3.13 -3.96
CA LEU A 32 7.37 4.33 -3.98
C LEU A 32 8.07 4.59 -2.65
N LEU A 33 7.38 4.47 -1.52
CA LEU A 33 7.99 4.60 -0.19
C LEU A 33 9.08 3.55 0.02
N HIS A 34 8.82 2.31 -0.39
CA HIS A 34 9.82 1.24 -0.34
C HIS A 34 11.08 1.60 -1.13
N LEU A 35 10.93 2.01 -2.39
CA LEU A 35 12.06 2.43 -3.25
C LEU A 35 12.81 3.64 -2.70
N ILE A 36 12.12 4.59 -2.06
CA ILE A 36 12.74 5.77 -1.42
C ILE A 36 13.57 5.34 -0.20
N ARG A 37 13.00 4.49 0.67
CA ARG A 37 13.64 4.00 1.90
C ARG A 37 14.85 3.12 1.60
N GLU A 38 14.75 2.20 0.64
CA GLU A 38 15.84 1.30 0.28
C GLU A 38 17.08 2.06 -0.24
N GLN A 39 16.87 3.23 -0.85
CA GLN A 39 17.93 4.05 -1.42
C GLN A 39 18.41 5.18 -0.51
N ASP A 40 17.90 5.26 0.72
CA ASP A 40 18.22 6.32 1.69
C ASP A 40 18.01 7.72 1.08
N ILE A 41 16.91 7.88 0.35
CA ILE A 41 16.53 9.14 -0.30
C ILE A 41 15.66 9.96 0.65
N ASP A 42 15.95 11.25 0.75
CA ASP A 42 15.07 12.20 1.45
C ASP A 42 13.74 12.35 0.67
N ILE A 43 12.63 12.14 1.37
CA ILE A 43 11.27 12.29 0.83
C ILE A 43 10.98 13.73 0.37
N PHE A 44 11.69 14.74 0.89
CA PHE A 44 11.55 16.13 0.45
C PHE A 44 12.40 16.45 -0.79
N ASP A 45 13.44 15.65 -1.09
CA ASP A 45 14.29 15.85 -2.27
C ASP A 45 14.44 14.58 -3.11
N ILE A 46 13.30 14.10 -3.61
CA ILE A 46 13.24 12.89 -4.40
C ILE A 46 13.89 13.10 -5.78
N PRO A 47 14.91 12.32 -6.17
CA PRO A 47 15.48 12.33 -7.52
C PRO A 47 14.51 11.65 -8.50
N ILE A 48 13.53 12.40 -9.01
CA ILE A 48 12.42 11.87 -9.83
C ILE A 48 12.93 11.03 -11.00
N ALA A 49 13.97 11.47 -11.71
CA ALA A 49 14.50 10.71 -12.85
C ALA A 49 14.93 9.28 -12.47
N ARG A 50 15.52 9.10 -11.28
CA ARG A 50 16.00 7.81 -10.78
C ARG A 50 14.85 6.97 -10.23
N ILE A 51 13.93 7.56 -9.47
CA ILE A 51 12.76 6.86 -8.94
C ILE A 51 11.82 6.41 -10.06
N THR A 52 11.54 7.24 -11.05
CA THR A 52 10.71 6.85 -12.20
C THR A 52 11.29 5.64 -12.94
N ALA A 53 12.60 5.61 -13.17
CA ALA A 53 13.25 4.49 -13.87
C ALA A 53 13.21 3.17 -13.06
N GLN A 54 13.14 3.26 -11.74
CA GLN A 54 13.00 2.09 -10.88
C GLN A 54 11.57 1.61 -10.80
N PHE A 55 10.64 2.54 -10.62
CA PHE A 55 9.21 2.24 -10.62
C PHE A 55 8.80 1.55 -11.93
N LEU A 56 9.22 2.10 -13.08
CA LEU A 56 8.94 1.49 -14.39
C LEU A 56 9.54 0.08 -14.53
N ARG A 57 10.75 -0.15 -14.01
CA ARG A 57 11.37 -1.49 -14.01
C ARG A 57 10.65 -2.47 -13.10
N ALA A 58 10.19 -2.03 -11.93
CA ALA A 58 9.43 -2.86 -11.02
C ALA A 58 8.14 -3.33 -11.69
N ILE A 59 7.43 -2.44 -12.39
CA ILE A 59 6.15 -2.77 -13.05
C ILE A 59 6.29 -3.43 -14.44
N GLU A 60 7.48 -3.44 -15.05
CA GLU A 60 7.72 -3.98 -16.41
C GLU A 60 7.48 -5.49 -16.54
N GLY A 61 7.43 -6.22 -15.41
CA GLY A 61 7.13 -7.65 -15.35
C GLY A 61 5.70 -7.99 -14.88
N VAL A 62 4.86 -7.00 -14.60
CA VAL A 62 3.47 -7.23 -14.16
C VAL A 62 2.67 -7.74 -15.34
N ASP A 63 2.19 -8.98 -15.22
CA ASP A 63 1.38 -9.62 -16.25
C ASP A 63 0.07 -8.83 -16.44
N VAL A 64 -0.31 -8.60 -17.70
CA VAL A 64 -1.45 -7.76 -18.12
C VAL A 64 -2.81 -8.33 -17.65
N LEU A 65 -2.79 -9.50 -17.02
CA LEU A 65 -3.94 -10.27 -16.55
C LEU A 65 -4.57 -9.70 -15.25
N GLY A 66 -3.88 -8.81 -14.53
CA GLY A 66 -4.39 -8.12 -13.33
C GLY A 66 -4.88 -6.69 -13.59
N LEU A 67 -5.77 -6.50 -14.56
CA LEU A 67 -6.24 -5.19 -15.07
C LEU A 67 -6.66 -4.19 -13.98
N ASP A 68 -7.30 -4.63 -12.90
CA ASP A 68 -7.81 -3.74 -11.84
C ASP A 68 -6.67 -3.11 -11.01
N ARG A 69 -5.66 -3.91 -10.60
CA ARG A 69 -4.49 -3.38 -9.89
C ARG A 69 -3.55 -2.61 -10.82
N ALA A 70 -3.40 -3.07 -12.07
CA ALA A 70 -2.52 -2.43 -13.03
C ALA A 70 -2.88 -0.96 -13.31
N GLY A 71 -4.17 -0.59 -13.21
CA GLY A 71 -4.63 0.78 -13.46
C GLY A 71 -3.96 1.84 -12.59
N GLU A 72 -3.84 1.59 -11.28
CA GLU A 72 -3.23 2.53 -10.33
C GLU A 72 -1.72 2.69 -10.56
N PHE A 73 -1.03 1.58 -10.86
CA PHE A 73 0.39 1.62 -11.20
C PHE A 73 0.66 2.37 -12.51
N LEU A 74 -0.20 2.18 -13.53
CA LEU A 74 -0.09 2.90 -14.80
C LEU A 74 -0.38 4.41 -14.64
N GLU A 75 -1.37 4.77 -13.82
CA GLU A 75 -1.63 6.17 -13.45
C GLU A 75 -0.40 6.79 -12.79
N MET A 76 0.16 6.13 -11.78
CA MET A 76 1.35 6.61 -11.09
C MET A 76 2.55 6.71 -12.03
N ALA A 77 2.76 5.73 -12.92
CA ALA A 77 3.81 5.76 -13.93
C ALA A 77 3.68 7.01 -14.83
N ALA A 78 2.47 7.28 -15.32
CA ALA A 78 2.19 8.46 -16.14
C ALA A 78 2.44 9.76 -15.35
N THR A 79 2.02 9.81 -14.09
CA THR A 79 2.25 10.95 -13.19
C THR A 79 3.75 11.18 -12.96
N LEU A 80 4.54 10.15 -12.70
CA LEU A 80 6.00 10.25 -12.54
C LEU A 80 6.70 10.72 -13.82
N VAL A 81 6.30 10.20 -14.98
CA VAL A 81 6.85 10.63 -16.28
C VAL A 81 6.50 12.09 -16.56
N ARG A 82 5.27 12.53 -16.22
CA ARG A 82 4.85 13.93 -16.33
C ARG A 82 5.71 14.84 -15.46
N ILE A 83 5.89 14.49 -14.18
CA ILE A 83 6.73 15.25 -13.25
C ILE A 83 8.17 15.31 -13.77
N LYS A 84 8.73 14.17 -14.20
CA LYS A 84 10.07 14.11 -14.80
C LYS A 84 10.21 15.09 -15.98
N SER A 85 9.24 15.10 -16.90
CA SER A 85 9.23 16.00 -18.05
C SER A 85 9.19 17.47 -17.63
N GLN A 86 8.31 17.83 -16.69
CA GLN A 86 8.21 19.19 -16.14
C GLN A 86 9.48 19.65 -15.41
N MET A 87 10.20 18.72 -14.78
CA MET A 87 11.47 19.03 -14.12
C MET A 87 12.61 19.27 -15.11
N LEU A 88 12.58 18.62 -16.28
CA LEU A 88 13.63 18.75 -17.29
C LEU A 88 13.40 19.92 -18.26
N LEU A 89 12.17 20.44 -18.35
CA LEU A 89 11.81 21.52 -19.25
C LEU A 89 12.00 22.91 -18.60
N PRO A 90 12.30 23.96 -19.38
CA PRO A 90 12.31 25.34 -18.89
C PRO A 90 10.93 25.73 -18.35
N ARG A 91 10.87 26.15 -17.08
CA ARG A 91 9.61 26.44 -16.39
C ARG A 91 9.18 27.90 -16.58
N LYS A 92 7.87 28.12 -16.72
CA LYS A 92 7.26 29.44 -16.63
C LYS A 92 7.03 29.77 -15.16
N LEU A 93 7.33 31.00 -14.77
CA LEU A 93 6.97 31.54 -13.45
C LEU A 93 5.43 31.54 -13.34
N ASP A 94 4.92 31.21 -12.16
CA ASP A 94 3.49 31.37 -11.86
C ASP A 94 3.11 32.87 -11.78
N ASP A 95 1.82 33.15 -11.57
CA ASP A 95 1.29 34.53 -11.48
C ASP A 95 1.88 35.32 -10.29
N ALA A 96 2.50 34.65 -9.31
CA ALA A 96 3.16 35.23 -8.15
C ALA A 96 4.68 35.36 -8.31
N GLY A 97 5.25 34.86 -9.41
CA GLY A 97 6.70 34.84 -9.64
C GLY A 97 7.44 33.72 -8.90
N GLU A 98 6.72 32.74 -8.37
CA GLU A 98 7.29 31.54 -7.74
C GLU A 98 7.32 30.35 -8.72
N LEU A 99 8.20 29.39 -8.41
CA LEU A 99 8.31 28.14 -9.13
C LEU A 99 7.71 27.06 -8.24
N GLU A 100 6.45 26.71 -8.47
CA GLU A 100 5.83 25.56 -7.81
C GLU A 100 6.66 24.29 -8.13
N ASP A 101 7.06 23.54 -7.10
CA ASP A 101 7.73 22.27 -7.29
C ASP A 101 6.70 21.25 -7.81
N PRO A 102 6.83 20.73 -9.05
CA PRO A 102 5.90 19.74 -9.61
C PRO A 102 5.87 18.44 -8.79
N ARG A 103 6.84 18.23 -7.89
CA ARG A 103 6.86 17.10 -6.96
C ARG A 103 5.99 17.32 -5.73
N ALA A 104 5.58 18.54 -5.41
CA ALA A 104 4.95 18.89 -4.13
C ALA A 104 3.69 18.06 -3.84
N GLU A 105 2.85 17.85 -4.86
CA GLU A 105 1.65 17.02 -4.72
C GLU A 105 2.00 15.56 -4.40
N LEU A 106 3.00 15.00 -5.09
CA LEU A 106 3.45 13.63 -4.86
C LEU A 106 4.00 13.46 -3.45
N VAL A 107 4.86 14.37 -3.00
CA VAL A 107 5.45 14.35 -1.65
C VAL A 107 4.36 14.40 -0.59
N ARG A 108 3.35 15.27 -0.76
CA ARG A 108 2.22 15.36 0.15
C ARG A 108 1.47 14.02 0.26
N ARG A 109 1.17 13.37 -0.88
CA ARG A 109 0.48 12.07 -0.90
C ARG A 109 1.31 10.97 -0.25
N LEU A 110 2.63 10.97 -0.46
CA LEU A 110 3.54 10.00 0.16
C LEU A 110 3.57 10.15 1.69
N LEU A 111 3.66 11.39 2.19
CA LEU A 111 3.62 11.68 3.63
C LEU A 111 2.28 11.31 4.26
N GLU A 112 1.18 11.60 3.56
CA GLU A 112 -0.17 11.23 4.01
C GLU A 112 -0.32 9.72 4.11
N TYR A 113 0.10 8.99 3.07
CA TYR A 113 0.07 7.53 3.08
C TYR A 113 0.97 6.94 4.18
N GLU A 114 2.19 7.47 4.36
CA GLU A 114 3.09 7.06 5.46
C GLU A 114 2.43 7.27 6.83
N HIS A 115 1.75 8.40 7.03
CA HIS A 115 1.04 8.66 8.28
C HIS A 115 -0.09 7.67 8.55
N PHE A 116 -0.88 7.32 7.52
CA PHE A 116 -1.95 6.33 7.66
C PHE A 116 -1.41 4.92 7.86
N ARG A 117 -0.29 4.58 7.22
CA ARG A 117 0.39 3.29 7.44
C ARG A 117 0.86 3.17 8.88
N ASP A 118 1.53 4.19 9.41
CA ASP A 118 1.94 4.21 10.82
C ASP A 118 0.75 4.11 11.79
N ALA A 119 -0.39 4.69 11.43
CA ALA A 119 -1.62 4.57 12.22
C ALA A 119 -2.22 3.16 12.13
N ALA A 120 -2.20 2.54 10.96
CA ALA A 120 -2.64 1.16 10.75
C ALA A 120 -1.79 0.18 11.57
N ASP A 121 -0.46 0.30 11.53
CA ASP A 121 0.46 -0.54 12.30
C ASP A 121 0.15 -0.46 13.82
N ARG A 122 -0.11 0.76 14.33
CA ARG A 122 -0.50 0.95 15.75
C ARG A 122 -1.85 0.34 16.09
N LEU A 123 -2.79 0.35 15.13
CA LEU A 123 -4.10 -0.28 15.32
C LEU A 123 -3.99 -1.79 15.30
N GLU A 124 -3.15 -2.35 14.43
CA GLU A 124 -2.85 -3.78 14.38
C GLU A 124 -2.25 -4.26 15.72
N ASP A 125 -1.27 -3.53 16.27
CA ASP A 125 -0.72 -3.82 17.59
C ASP A 125 -1.81 -3.80 18.69
N ALA A 126 -2.68 -2.78 18.65
CA ALA A 126 -3.77 -2.64 19.61
C ALA A 126 -4.82 -3.75 19.47
N GLU A 127 -5.12 -4.17 18.23
CA GLU A 127 -6.00 -5.31 17.94
C GLU A 127 -5.39 -6.60 18.49
N ALA A 128 -4.11 -6.85 18.23
CA ALA A 128 -3.39 -8.03 18.73
C ALA A 128 -3.42 -8.08 20.27
N ASP A 129 -3.24 -6.94 20.94
CA ASP A 129 -3.37 -6.84 22.39
C ASP A 129 -4.82 -7.05 22.86
N ARG A 130 -5.82 -6.52 22.15
CA ARG A 130 -7.23 -6.72 22.48
C ARG A 130 -7.66 -8.18 22.31
N ALA A 131 -7.15 -8.87 21.29
CA ALA A 131 -7.44 -10.27 20.99
C ALA A 131 -6.98 -11.22 22.11
N ARG A 132 -5.95 -10.83 22.88
CA ARG A 132 -5.49 -11.57 24.08
C ARG A 132 -6.48 -11.49 25.26
N HIS A 133 -7.46 -10.60 25.19
CA HIS A 133 -8.44 -10.37 26.26
C HIS A 133 -9.81 -10.99 25.93
N TYR A 134 -10.14 -12.09 26.61
CA TYR A 134 -11.45 -12.73 26.47
C TYR A 134 -12.51 -12.03 27.34
N GLY A 135 -13.64 -11.67 26.73
CA GLY A 135 -14.80 -11.20 27.47
C GLY A 135 -15.35 -12.31 28.36
N ARG A 136 -15.89 -11.96 29.55
CA ARG A 136 -16.49 -12.93 30.49
C ARG A 136 -17.79 -13.59 29.97
N GLY A 137 -18.15 -13.39 28.71
CA GLY A 137 -19.32 -14.02 28.09
C GLY A 137 -20.63 -13.63 28.77
N TYR A 138 -20.83 -12.34 29.07
CA TYR A 138 -22.16 -11.89 29.46
C TYR A 138 -23.07 -11.95 28.23
N VAL A 139 -23.79 -13.06 28.13
CA VAL A 139 -24.96 -13.15 27.26
C VAL A 139 -26.10 -12.55 28.08
N PRO A 140 -26.61 -11.35 27.74
CA PRO A 140 -27.80 -10.85 28.41
C PRO A 140 -28.89 -11.92 28.30
N PRO A 141 -29.62 -12.22 29.39
CA PRO A 141 -30.73 -13.16 29.30
C PRO A 141 -31.64 -12.69 28.17
N LYS A 142 -31.99 -13.62 27.27
CA LYS A 142 -32.91 -13.31 26.16
C LYS A 142 -34.15 -12.66 26.80
N PRO A 143 -34.49 -11.41 26.45
CA PRO A 143 -35.69 -10.80 26.98
C PRO A 143 -36.85 -11.74 26.65
N THR A 144 -37.71 -11.99 27.64
CA THR A 144 -38.96 -12.71 27.38
C THR A 144 -39.91 -11.63 26.85
N PRO A 145 -40.16 -11.58 25.53
CA PRO A 145 -41.09 -10.59 25.00
C PRO A 145 -42.47 -10.88 25.57
N ASP A 146 -43.25 -9.84 25.86
CA ASP A 146 -44.66 -10.05 26.13
C ASP A 146 -45.31 -10.61 24.85
N PRO A 147 -46.35 -11.46 24.96
CA PRO A 147 -47.02 -12.01 23.78
C PRO A 147 -47.54 -10.95 22.81
N GLU A 148 -47.82 -9.75 23.31
CA GLU A 148 -48.23 -8.58 22.53
C GLU A 148 -47.07 -7.97 21.71
N ASP A 149 -45.81 -8.12 22.16
CA ASP A 149 -44.61 -7.66 21.45
C ASP A 149 -44.17 -8.62 20.33
N LEU A 150 -44.80 -9.80 20.23
CA LEU A 150 -44.53 -10.79 19.18
C LEU A 150 -45.30 -10.52 17.88
N GLU A 151 -46.28 -9.60 17.92
CA GLU A 151 -47.02 -9.17 16.75
C GLU A 151 -46.16 -8.13 16.00
N LEU A 152 -45.26 -8.63 15.16
CA LEU A 152 -44.39 -7.81 14.34
C LEU A 152 -45.20 -7.24 13.16
N ASP A 153 -45.62 -5.99 13.27
CA ASP A 153 -46.13 -5.19 12.14
C ASP A 153 -44.94 -4.63 11.35
N VAL A 154 -44.25 -5.52 10.64
CA VAL A 154 -43.06 -5.19 9.84
C VAL A 154 -43.30 -5.52 8.38
N ASP A 155 -42.91 -4.60 7.51
CA ASP A 155 -42.91 -4.83 6.07
C ASP A 155 -41.65 -5.62 5.64
N TRP A 156 -41.71 -6.24 4.46
CA TRP A 156 -40.58 -6.93 3.85
C TRP A 156 -39.35 -6.02 3.66
N ALA A 157 -39.55 -4.71 3.52
CA ALA A 157 -38.48 -3.73 3.47
C ALA A 157 -37.66 -3.69 4.78
N GLU A 158 -38.33 -3.72 5.93
CA GLU A 158 -37.69 -3.68 7.25
C GLU A 158 -36.95 -4.99 7.57
N VAL A 159 -37.52 -6.12 7.14
CA VAL A 159 -36.84 -7.43 7.22
C VAL A 159 -35.59 -7.45 6.35
N TRP A 160 -35.65 -6.86 5.15
CA TRP A 160 -34.52 -6.79 4.24
C TRP A 160 -33.41 -5.87 4.76
N GLU A 161 -33.77 -4.75 5.38
CA GLU A 161 -32.82 -3.83 6.03
C GLU A 161 -32.10 -4.49 7.22
N ALA A 162 -32.86 -5.15 8.11
CA ALA A 162 -32.29 -5.89 9.23
C ALA A 162 -31.37 -7.04 8.78
N LEU A 163 -31.70 -7.71 7.67
CA LEU A 163 -30.84 -8.73 7.07
C LEU A 163 -29.55 -8.14 6.53
N TYR A 164 -29.63 -6.99 5.86
CA TYR A 164 -28.46 -6.31 5.32
C TYR A 164 -27.53 -5.85 6.45
N GLU A 165 -28.07 -5.28 7.52
CA GLU A 165 -27.32 -4.90 8.72
C GLU A 165 -26.64 -6.12 9.37
N LEU A 166 -27.33 -7.27 9.44
CA LEU A 166 -26.76 -8.50 9.96
C LEU A 166 -25.60 -9.00 9.09
N ILE A 167 -25.76 -8.99 7.77
CA ILE A 167 -24.72 -9.42 6.81
C ILE A 167 -23.49 -8.53 6.92
N GLU A 168 -23.67 -7.21 7.06
CA GLU A 168 -22.56 -6.29 7.27
C GLU A 168 -21.87 -6.52 8.63
N ARG A 169 -22.64 -6.80 9.68
CA ARG A 169 -22.11 -7.09 11.02
C ARG A 169 -21.40 -8.44 11.14
N THR A 170 -21.67 -9.38 10.22
CA THR A 170 -21.12 -10.75 10.23
C THR A 170 -20.14 -11.03 9.10
N ARG A 171 -19.64 -10.02 8.38
CA ARG A 171 -18.38 -10.22 7.63
C ARG A 171 -17.34 -10.73 8.64
N PRO A 172 -16.89 -12.00 8.53
CA PRO A 172 -15.87 -12.48 9.42
C PRO A 172 -14.62 -11.62 9.20
N PRO A 173 -13.85 -11.26 10.25
CA PRO A 173 -12.52 -10.73 10.04
C PRO A 173 -11.78 -11.70 9.12
N GLU A 174 -11.09 -11.18 8.11
CA GLU A 174 -10.30 -12.01 7.21
C GLU A 174 -9.34 -12.85 8.07
N THR A 175 -9.57 -14.16 8.13
CA THR A 175 -8.76 -15.06 8.95
C THR A 175 -7.35 -15.10 8.38
N HIS A 176 -6.43 -14.37 9.02
CA HIS A 176 -5.01 -14.49 8.74
C HIS A 176 -4.56 -15.90 9.18
N HIS A 177 -4.32 -16.78 8.21
CA HIS A 177 -3.84 -18.13 8.48
C HIS A 177 -2.35 -18.06 8.87
N VAL A 178 -2.08 -17.90 10.17
CA VAL A 178 -0.73 -18.01 10.71
C VAL A 178 -0.24 -19.45 10.52
N HIS A 179 0.63 -19.68 9.53
CA HIS A 179 1.37 -20.92 9.41
C HIS A 179 2.39 -21.00 10.56
N GLY A 180 2.00 -21.65 11.65
CA GLY A 180 2.91 -21.97 12.74
C GLY A 180 4.04 -22.86 12.22
N ARG A 181 5.26 -22.32 12.16
CA ARG A 181 6.46 -23.12 11.91
C ARG A 181 6.62 -24.10 13.07
N ILE A 182 6.46 -25.40 12.80
CA ILE A 182 6.68 -26.43 13.80
C ILE A 182 8.20 -26.53 14.00
N VAL A 183 8.70 -25.99 15.10
CA VAL A 183 10.12 -26.08 15.49
C VAL A 183 10.25 -27.23 16.48
N THR A 184 11.19 -28.14 16.24
CA THR A 184 11.42 -29.30 17.10
C THR A 184 12.07 -28.86 18.42
N LEU A 185 11.90 -29.65 19.49
CA LEU A 185 12.45 -29.33 20.82
C LEU A 185 13.97 -29.12 20.80
N GLU A 186 14.67 -29.76 19.86
CA GLU A 186 16.11 -29.64 19.66
C GLU A 186 16.49 -28.25 19.11
N GLU A 187 15.72 -27.72 18.16
CA GLU A 187 15.94 -26.39 17.57
C GLU A 187 15.63 -25.22 18.51
N LYS A 188 14.83 -25.44 19.57
CA LYS A 188 14.49 -24.40 20.56
C LYS A 188 15.56 -24.20 21.64
N VAL A 189 16.54 -25.10 21.74
CA VAL A 189 17.61 -25.03 22.75
C VAL A 189 18.83 -24.25 22.25
N GLU A 190 18.95 -24.05 20.93
CA GLU A 190 20.05 -23.28 20.31
C GLU A 190 19.67 -21.84 19.94
N LEU A 191 18.40 -21.46 20.08
CA LEU A 191 17.89 -20.08 19.97
C LEU A 191 17.84 -19.40 21.34
#